data_AF-A0A9P0AT46-F1
#
_entry.id   AF-A0A9P0AT46-F1
#
_cell.length_a   1.000
_cell.length_b   1.000
_cell.length_c   1.000
_cell.angle_alpha   90.00
_cell.angle_beta   90.00
_cell.angle_gamma   90.00
#
_symmetry.space_group_name_H-M   'P 1'
#
loop_
_entity.id
_entity.type
_entity.pdbx_description
1 polymer ?
#
loop_
_entity_poly.entity_id
_entity_poly.type
_entity_poly.pdbx_seq_one_letter_code
_entity_poly.pdbx_strand_id
1 'polypeptide(L)'
;AISATGLLLIAIGTGGIKPCVAAFGGEQFHLPDQKDLLIHFFSIFYFTINLGGFVGMILTPIMRKWVSCFGDDTCYALGFGFPAMLMLLSILLFVMGKRYYKLKIPKQNVLVEFMSCATKLSHWLDHAEGDFSQKLIKDMKVVCSMLLLYTPLPIFWSLFDQQGSRWTFQASHMNGNVLGTQIVPDQMQVINPGLVLILIPIFDRVFYPCFAKFHLMQNSLHRMAIGGIIAGLAFFSAGILELVLETTYTHLPNKNYAAINVINTLPCDLRITNPFNGEQKLGSTKIYKFNDILAHNSTAYTLVVEAPLQCRHIKFQQHKFSLQVVCLELQVDTVVIGINSQNKVVGYLTDPIDFQKSISGAPRVRIAYIKGADNLHNVTVSLRGTSGMQDVYYVDSKPKTHLATSAYMELPQGIYECIISSKENRHLYEKSFHLGLGGVYSLIIRESDTGIEVNNIPPENIQGVKTFSCQTNPSNLIPNRNSSSFKFVKLFTLSSPNSVNILWLIPQYFLISVAEIMFGIAGLEFSFTQAPKCMKTVAIAGWYLSVAVGNFLVIIITQLNLFRSQAYEFFLFAVLIVADMMLFMEMASNYKFAQLEIDSSTLIADEKVLLIDHDSDCDYRKDYGER
;
A
#
# COMPACT_ATOMS: atom_id res chain seq x y z
N ALA A 1 17.72 -10.39 -5.79
CA ALA A 1 17.89 -11.56 -6.66
C ALA A 1 17.03 -12.74 -6.19
N ILE A 2 17.28 -13.31 -5.01
CA ILE A 2 16.57 -14.51 -4.50
C ILE A 2 15.04 -14.32 -4.45
N SER A 3 14.55 -13.19 -3.91
CA SER A 3 13.11 -12.91 -3.85
C SER A 3 12.46 -12.82 -5.24
N ALA A 4 13.18 -12.28 -6.24
CA ALA A 4 12.69 -12.19 -7.61
C ALA A 4 12.59 -13.59 -8.25
N THR A 5 13.57 -14.45 -8.02
CA THR A 5 13.51 -15.86 -8.44
C THR A 5 12.34 -16.60 -7.79
N GLY A 6 12.11 -16.39 -6.48
CA GLY A 6 10.98 -16.96 -5.76
C GLY A 6 9.63 -16.51 -6.34
N LEU A 7 9.47 -15.21 -6.58
CA LEU A 7 8.26 -14.64 -7.19
C LEU A 7 8.03 -15.18 -8.62
N LEU A 8 9.10 -15.35 -9.42
CA LEU A 8 9.00 -15.94 -10.75
C LEU A 8 8.50 -17.39 -10.70
N LEU A 9 9.03 -18.21 -9.78
CA LEU A 9 8.58 -19.59 -9.61
C LEU A 9 7.12 -19.68 -9.17
N ILE A 10 6.70 -18.79 -8.25
CA ILE A 10 5.29 -18.68 -7.85
C ILE A 10 4.42 -18.26 -9.03
N ALA A 11 4.87 -17.30 -9.85
CA ALA A 11 4.14 -16.84 -11.03
C ALA A 11 3.97 -17.97 -12.06
N ILE A 12 5.02 -18.73 -12.36
CA ILE A 12 4.97 -19.88 -13.28
C ILE A 12 4.01 -20.96 -12.73
N GLY A 13 4.13 -21.31 -11.44
CA GLY A 13 3.28 -22.33 -10.82
C GLY A 13 1.81 -21.92 -10.79
N THR A 14 1.50 -20.72 -10.29
CA THR A 14 0.12 -20.21 -10.22
C THR A 14 -0.50 -20.00 -11.60
N GLY A 15 0.28 -19.50 -12.57
CA GLY A 15 -0.16 -19.32 -13.96
C GLY A 15 -0.50 -20.64 -14.64
N GLY A 16 0.27 -21.71 -14.38
CA GLY A 16 0.01 -23.05 -14.93
C GLY A 16 -1.19 -23.77 -14.26
N ILE A 17 -1.39 -23.59 -12.95
CA ILE A 17 -2.43 -24.31 -12.19
C ILE A 17 -3.81 -23.69 -12.39
N LYS A 18 -3.93 -22.36 -12.45
CA LYS A 18 -5.21 -21.63 -12.53
C LYS A 18 -6.17 -22.12 -13.63
N PRO A 19 -5.78 -22.19 -14.92
CA PRO A 19 -6.70 -22.65 -15.98
C PRO A 19 -6.97 -24.16 -15.91
N CYS A 20 -6.04 -24.94 -15.35
CA CYS A 20 -6.13 -26.40 -15.31
C CYS A 20 -7.06 -26.92 -14.22
N VAL A 21 -7.03 -26.35 -13.01
CA VAL A 21 -7.80 -26.88 -11.86
C VAL A 21 -9.31 -26.73 -12.06
N ALA A 22 -9.75 -25.56 -12.54
CA ALA A 22 -11.17 -25.33 -12.78
C ALA A 22 -11.72 -26.23 -13.89
N ALA A 23 -10.96 -26.40 -14.99
CA ALA A 23 -11.30 -27.30 -16.08
C ALA A 23 -11.33 -28.76 -15.60
N PHE A 24 -10.26 -29.23 -14.96
CA PHE A 24 -10.14 -30.60 -14.47
C PHE A 24 -11.24 -30.97 -13.47
N GLY A 25 -11.61 -30.05 -12.57
CA GLY A 25 -12.72 -30.23 -11.63
C GLY A 25 -14.07 -30.38 -12.34
N GLY A 26 -14.33 -29.57 -13.37
CA GLY A 26 -15.55 -29.65 -14.17
C GLY A 26 -15.67 -30.95 -14.97
N GLU A 27 -14.54 -31.52 -15.42
CA GLU A 27 -14.51 -32.77 -16.18
C GLU A 27 -14.84 -34.03 -15.38
N GLN A 28 -14.95 -33.94 -14.05
CA GLN A 28 -15.26 -35.10 -13.21
C GLN A 28 -16.75 -35.51 -13.30
N PHE A 29 -17.62 -34.62 -13.78
CA PHE A 29 -19.06 -34.81 -13.88
C PHE A 29 -19.49 -35.38 -15.25
N HIS A 30 -20.49 -36.25 -15.26
CA HIS A 30 -21.09 -36.77 -16.49
C HIS A 30 -22.19 -35.82 -16.99
N LEU A 31 -22.02 -35.28 -18.18
CA LEU A 31 -23.04 -34.47 -18.86
C LEU A 31 -23.80 -35.36 -19.87
N PRO A 32 -25.12 -35.18 -20.04
CA PRO A 32 -25.97 -34.12 -19.46
C PRO A 32 -26.49 -34.39 -18.03
N ASP A 33 -26.40 -35.63 -17.52
CA ASP A 33 -27.09 -36.11 -16.31
C ASP A 33 -26.75 -35.35 -15.01
N GLN A 34 -25.53 -34.80 -14.89
CA GLN A 34 -25.03 -34.14 -13.67
C GLN A 34 -24.86 -32.63 -13.82
N LYS A 35 -25.64 -31.98 -14.70
CA LYS A 35 -25.55 -30.53 -14.96
C LYS A 35 -25.75 -29.68 -13.70
N ASP A 36 -26.73 -30.01 -12.85
CA ASP A 36 -27.02 -29.24 -11.64
C ASP A 36 -25.91 -29.38 -10.58
N LEU A 37 -25.32 -30.57 -10.45
CA LEU A 37 -24.19 -30.80 -9.56
C LEU A 37 -22.94 -30.02 -10.01
N LEU A 38 -22.72 -29.92 -11.31
CA LEU A 38 -21.62 -29.15 -11.89
C LEU A 38 -21.76 -27.66 -11.57
N ILE A 39 -22.97 -27.09 -11.68
CA ILE A 39 -23.23 -25.69 -11.32
C ILE A 39 -22.94 -25.47 -9.83
N HIS A 40 -23.43 -26.37 -8.96
CA HIS A 40 -23.19 -26.30 -7.53
C HIS A 40 -21.69 -26.39 -7.18
N PHE A 41 -20.94 -27.25 -7.86
CA PHE A 41 -19.48 -27.35 -7.73
C PHE A 41 -18.79 -26.01 -8.00
N PHE A 42 -19.12 -25.34 -9.12
CA PHE A 42 -18.52 -24.05 -9.45
C PHE A 42 -18.92 -22.95 -8.45
N SER A 43 -20.14 -22.99 -7.90
CA SER A 43 -20.54 -22.07 -6.82
C SER A 43 -19.70 -22.26 -5.55
N ILE A 44 -19.49 -23.50 -5.10
CA ILE A 44 -18.64 -23.81 -3.94
C ILE A 44 -17.17 -23.44 -4.22
N PHE A 45 -16.68 -23.71 -5.42
CA PHE A 45 -15.34 -23.37 -5.85
C PHE A 45 -15.10 -21.85 -5.74
N TYR A 46 -16.02 -21.06 -6.28
CA TYR A 46 -15.94 -19.60 -6.23
C TYR A 46 -16.03 -19.06 -4.79
N PHE A 47 -16.94 -19.60 -3.97
CA PHE A 47 -17.04 -19.24 -2.55
C PHE A 47 -15.73 -19.53 -1.80
N THR A 48 -15.12 -20.69 -2.04
CA THR A 48 -13.88 -21.11 -1.38
C THR A 48 -12.70 -20.21 -1.75
N ILE A 49 -12.62 -19.74 -3.00
CA ILE A 49 -11.59 -18.78 -3.44
C ILE A 49 -11.70 -17.47 -2.66
N ASN A 50 -12.90 -16.90 -2.58
CA ASN A 50 -13.12 -15.63 -1.89
C ASN A 50 -12.91 -15.76 -0.37
N LEU A 51 -13.38 -16.86 0.22
CA LEU A 51 -13.15 -17.16 1.64
C LEU A 51 -11.66 -17.35 1.94
N GLY A 52 -10.95 -18.11 1.10
CA GLY A 52 -9.50 -18.33 1.23
C GLY A 52 -8.70 -17.04 1.09
N GLY A 53 -9.07 -16.18 0.13
CA GLY A 53 -8.50 -14.85 -0.03
C GLY A 53 -8.73 -13.97 1.20
N PHE A 54 -9.97 -13.90 1.69
CA PHE A 54 -10.35 -13.15 2.89
C PHE A 54 -9.56 -13.61 4.12
N VAL A 55 -9.54 -14.92 4.41
CA VAL A 55 -8.80 -15.48 5.55
C VAL A 55 -7.31 -15.26 5.39
N GLY A 56 -6.76 -15.48 4.19
CA GLY A 56 -5.34 -15.29 3.89
C GLY A 56 -4.87 -13.86 4.09
N MET A 57 -5.65 -12.88 3.65
CA MET A 57 -5.36 -11.45 3.80
C MET A 57 -5.46 -10.96 5.26
N ILE A 58 -6.23 -11.62 6.12
CA ILE A 58 -6.26 -11.34 7.56
C ILE A 58 -5.10 -12.03 8.28
N LEU A 59 -4.96 -13.34 8.06
CA LEU A 59 -4.08 -14.18 8.85
C LEU A 59 -2.61 -13.93 8.53
N THR A 60 -2.24 -13.72 7.26
CA THR A 60 -0.84 -13.55 6.86
C THR A 60 -0.19 -12.30 7.47
N PRO A 61 -0.79 -11.09 7.41
CA PRO A 61 -0.24 -9.91 8.07
C PRO A 61 -0.21 -10.02 9.60
N ILE A 62 -1.23 -10.67 10.19
CA ILE A 62 -1.26 -10.92 11.63
C ILE A 62 -0.10 -11.84 12.04
N MET A 63 0.09 -12.97 11.36
CA MET A 63 1.20 -13.89 11.62
C MET A 63 2.56 -13.22 11.43
N ARG A 64 2.70 -12.37 10.40
CA ARG A 64 3.93 -11.59 10.17
C ARG A 64 4.24 -10.65 11.35
N LYS A 65 3.24 -10.02 11.97
CA LYS A 65 3.43 -9.00 13.01
C LYS A 65 3.43 -9.56 14.45
N TRP A 66 2.75 -10.66 14.70
CA TRP A 66 2.58 -11.21 16.05
C TRP A 66 3.82 -11.89 16.61
N VAL A 67 4.69 -12.42 15.74
CA VAL A 67 5.90 -13.14 16.13
C VAL A 67 7.10 -12.35 15.65
N SER A 68 8.03 -12.03 16.55
CA SER A 68 9.35 -11.52 16.20
C SER A 68 10.27 -12.68 15.82
N CYS A 69 10.95 -12.55 14.68
CA CYS A 69 11.88 -13.57 14.18
C CYS A 69 13.20 -12.91 13.86
N PHE A 70 14.31 -13.58 14.17
CA PHE A 70 15.67 -13.15 13.80
C PHE A 70 16.08 -11.74 14.28
N GLY A 71 15.41 -11.21 15.30
CA GLY A 71 15.68 -9.88 15.85
C GLY A 71 14.88 -8.73 15.21
N ASP A 72 14.00 -9.02 14.25
CA ASP A 72 13.11 -8.03 13.62
C ASP A 72 11.67 -8.12 14.15
N ASP A 73 10.94 -7.00 14.16
CA ASP A 73 9.53 -6.88 14.59
C ASP A 73 8.53 -7.58 13.64
N THR A 74 9.01 -7.97 12.46
CA THR A 74 8.19 -8.60 11.43
C THR A 74 8.80 -9.92 10.98
N CYS A 75 8.10 -11.02 11.20
CA CYS A 75 8.52 -12.34 10.75
C CYS A 75 8.02 -12.65 9.34
N TYR A 76 8.78 -12.22 8.32
CA TYR A 76 8.49 -12.56 6.92
C TYR A 76 8.56 -14.05 6.64
N ALA A 77 9.45 -14.79 7.32
CA ALA A 77 9.58 -16.23 7.17
C ALA A 77 8.28 -16.97 7.51
N LEU A 78 7.60 -16.56 8.58
CA LEU A 78 6.31 -17.14 8.96
C LEU A 78 5.20 -16.70 8.00
N GLY A 79 5.21 -15.43 7.57
CA GLY A 79 4.26 -14.89 6.59
C GLY A 79 4.28 -15.63 5.24
N PHE A 80 5.46 -15.96 4.70
CA PHE A 80 5.58 -16.75 3.47
C PHE A 80 5.54 -18.26 3.69
N GLY A 81 6.02 -18.73 4.84
CA GLY A 81 6.06 -20.15 5.19
C GLY A 81 4.67 -20.75 5.40
N PHE A 82 3.73 -20.00 5.99
CA PHE A 82 2.38 -20.48 6.22
C PHE A 82 1.64 -20.83 4.91
N PRO A 83 1.55 -19.94 3.90
CA PRO A 83 0.98 -20.28 2.59
C PRO A 83 1.73 -21.41 1.89
N ALA A 84 3.07 -21.48 2.03
CA ALA A 84 3.86 -22.57 1.43
C ALA A 84 3.48 -23.94 2.01
N MET A 85 3.28 -24.03 3.34
CA MET A 85 2.82 -25.26 4.00
C MET A 85 1.40 -25.66 3.56
N LEU A 86 0.49 -24.70 3.42
CA LEU A 86 -0.86 -24.95 2.90
C LEU A 86 -0.82 -25.45 1.45
N MET A 87 0.06 -24.89 0.61
CA MET A 87 0.24 -25.35 -0.77
C MET A 87 0.78 -26.80 -0.82
N LEU A 88 1.76 -27.13 0.01
CA LEU A 88 2.28 -28.51 0.13
C LEU A 88 1.19 -29.50 0.57
N LEU A 89 0.38 -29.11 1.57
CA LEU A 89 -0.76 -29.91 2.01
C LEU A 89 -1.80 -30.10 0.89
N SER A 90 -2.09 -29.03 0.12
CA SER A 90 -3.00 -29.09 -1.02
C SER A 90 -2.50 -30.05 -2.10
N ILE A 91 -1.19 -30.04 -2.41
CA ILE A 91 -0.59 -30.97 -3.38
C ILE A 91 -0.67 -32.40 -2.87
N LEU A 92 -0.39 -32.62 -1.57
CA LEU A 92 -0.50 -33.96 -0.95
C LEU A 92 -1.92 -34.51 -1.09
N LEU A 93 -2.93 -33.72 -0.74
CA LEU A 93 -4.35 -34.09 -0.89
C LEU A 93 -4.72 -34.36 -2.35
N PHE A 94 -4.26 -33.50 -3.27
CA PHE A 94 -4.51 -33.68 -4.70
C PHE A 94 -3.93 -34.99 -5.24
N VAL A 95 -2.70 -35.34 -4.84
CA VAL A 95 -2.03 -36.59 -5.24
C VAL A 95 -2.70 -37.81 -4.60
N MET A 96 -3.12 -37.73 -3.33
CA MET A 96 -3.88 -38.80 -2.67
C MET A 96 -5.20 -39.09 -3.39
N GLY A 97 -5.85 -38.06 -3.96
CA GLY A 97 -7.07 -38.19 -4.75
C GLY A 97 -6.89 -38.84 -6.13
N LYS A 98 -5.65 -39.05 -6.61
CA LYS A 98 -5.36 -39.51 -7.98
C LYS A 98 -6.12 -40.77 -8.41
N ARG A 99 -6.38 -41.70 -7.49
CA ARG A 99 -7.11 -42.95 -7.78
C ARG A 99 -8.60 -42.74 -8.08
N TYR A 100 -9.16 -41.59 -7.68
CA TYR A 100 -10.57 -41.26 -7.83
C TYR A 100 -10.86 -40.37 -9.04
N TYR A 101 -9.83 -39.81 -9.66
CA TYR A 101 -10.01 -38.90 -10.78
C TYR A 101 -10.25 -39.64 -12.09
N LYS A 102 -11.17 -39.10 -12.88
CA LYS A 102 -11.33 -39.46 -14.29
C LYS A 102 -10.26 -38.71 -15.08
N LEU A 103 -9.32 -39.47 -15.65
CA LEU A 103 -8.26 -38.94 -16.49
C LEU A 103 -8.69 -39.05 -17.94
N LYS A 104 -8.86 -37.91 -18.62
CA LYS A 104 -9.05 -37.87 -20.07
C LYS A 104 -7.71 -37.95 -20.78
N ILE A 105 -7.66 -38.71 -21.87
CA ILE A 105 -6.47 -38.85 -22.71
C ILE A 105 -6.40 -37.61 -23.62
N PRO A 106 -5.28 -36.88 -23.66
CA PRO A 106 -5.15 -35.71 -24.53
C PRO A 106 -5.16 -36.15 -25.99
N LYS A 107 -6.13 -35.67 -26.78
CA LYS A 107 -6.23 -36.00 -28.21
C LYS A 107 -5.36 -35.10 -29.09
N GLN A 108 -5.36 -33.77 -28.89
CA GLN A 108 -4.67 -32.78 -29.74
C GLN A 108 -4.24 -31.52 -28.96
N ASN A 109 -3.21 -30.83 -29.46
CA ASN A 109 -2.72 -29.55 -28.92
C ASN A 109 -3.41 -28.37 -29.61
N VAL A 110 -4.63 -28.06 -29.19
CA VAL A 110 -5.46 -26.97 -29.73
C VAL A 110 -4.72 -25.62 -29.76
N LEU A 111 -3.84 -25.35 -28.78
CA LEU A 111 -3.06 -24.11 -28.72
C LEU A 111 -2.06 -23.97 -29.89
N VAL A 112 -1.40 -25.06 -30.28
CA VAL A 112 -0.40 -25.05 -31.36
C VAL A 112 -1.09 -24.85 -32.70
N GLU A 113 -2.22 -25.53 -32.92
CA GLU A 113 -3.05 -25.33 -34.11
C GLU A 113 -3.62 -23.91 -34.17
N PHE A 114 -4.11 -23.38 -33.04
CA PHE A 114 -4.57 -22.00 -32.93
C PHE A 114 -3.48 -21.00 -33.28
N MET A 115 -2.27 -21.12 -32.70
CA MET A 115 -1.15 -20.21 -32.98
C MET A 115 -0.62 -20.36 -34.41
N SER A 116 -0.59 -21.58 -34.94
CA SER A 116 -0.16 -21.84 -36.32
C SER A 116 -1.16 -21.29 -37.34
N CYS A 117 -2.46 -21.32 -37.04
CA CYS A 117 -3.50 -20.74 -37.88
C CYS A 117 -3.56 -19.21 -37.73
N ALA A 118 -3.44 -18.69 -36.50
CA ALA A 118 -3.47 -17.26 -36.20
C ALA A 118 -2.24 -16.49 -36.76
N THR A 119 -1.05 -17.10 -36.84
CA THR A 119 0.12 -16.44 -37.43
C THR A 119 0.00 -16.19 -38.94
N LYS A 120 -0.99 -16.79 -39.61
CA LYS A 120 -1.34 -16.50 -41.01
C LYS A 120 -2.32 -15.29 -41.18
N LEU A 121 -2.56 -14.48 -40.13
CA LEU A 121 -3.52 -13.34 -40.05
C LEU A 121 -3.38 -12.30 -41.20
N SER A 122 -4.41 -11.62 -41.72
CA SER A 122 -5.61 -11.11 -41.02
C SER A 122 -6.87 -10.83 -41.86
N HIS A 123 -6.82 -10.79 -43.20
CA HIS A 123 -8.01 -10.58 -44.05
C HIS A 123 -8.44 -11.86 -44.81
N TRP A 124 -7.69 -12.95 -44.65
CA TRP A 124 -7.77 -14.16 -45.47
C TRP A 124 -7.95 -15.43 -44.63
N LEU A 125 -8.70 -15.36 -43.53
CA LEU A 125 -8.99 -16.57 -42.74
C LEU A 125 -9.76 -17.62 -43.57
N ASP A 126 -10.49 -17.18 -44.60
CA ASP A 126 -11.14 -18.05 -45.58
C ASP A 126 -10.13 -18.75 -46.53
N HIS A 127 -8.92 -18.21 -46.68
CA HIS A 127 -7.85 -18.84 -47.49
C HIS A 127 -7.14 -19.99 -46.75
N ALA A 128 -7.33 -20.09 -45.44
CA ALA A 128 -6.83 -21.19 -44.62
C ALA A 128 -7.65 -22.49 -44.80
N GLU A 129 -8.74 -22.44 -45.56
CA GLU A 129 -9.58 -23.59 -45.93
C GLU A 129 -8.77 -24.73 -46.59
N GLY A 130 -7.64 -24.42 -47.23
CA GLY A 130 -6.71 -25.39 -47.83
C GLY A 130 -5.93 -26.24 -46.82
N ASP A 131 -5.69 -25.74 -45.60
CA ASP A 131 -4.80 -26.38 -44.62
C ASP A 131 -5.54 -26.86 -43.35
N PHE A 132 -6.70 -26.27 -43.02
CA PHE A 132 -7.40 -26.52 -41.75
C PHE A 132 -8.88 -26.90 -41.96
N SER A 133 -9.48 -27.60 -40.99
CA SER A 133 -10.91 -27.95 -41.05
C SER A 133 -11.82 -26.72 -40.95
N GLN A 134 -12.97 -26.77 -41.61
CA GLN A 134 -13.96 -25.68 -41.58
C GLN A 134 -14.47 -25.40 -40.16
N LYS A 135 -14.60 -26.44 -39.33
CA LYS A 135 -14.96 -26.32 -37.90
C LYS A 135 -13.91 -25.52 -37.13
N LEU A 136 -12.62 -25.81 -37.32
CA LEU A 136 -11.54 -25.07 -36.67
C LEU A 136 -11.55 -23.59 -37.06
N ILE A 137 -11.74 -23.29 -38.35
CA ILE A 137 -11.79 -21.91 -38.85
C ILE A 137 -12.98 -21.15 -38.25
N LYS A 138 -14.17 -21.77 -38.18
CA LYS A 138 -15.37 -21.17 -37.57
C LYS A 138 -15.15 -20.89 -36.08
N ASP A 139 -14.67 -21.87 -35.33
CA ASP A 139 -14.40 -21.74 -33.89
C ASP A 139 -13.33 -20.69 -33.62
N MET A 140 -12.31 -20.62 -34.48
CA MET A 140 -11.26 -19.61 -34.38
C MET A 140 -11.78 -18.19 -34.64
N LYS A 141 -12.70 -17.98 -35.60
CA LYS A 141 -13.35 -16.67 -35.82
C LYS A 141 -14.07 -16.18 -34.57
N VAL A 142 -14.75 -17.08 -33.85
CA VAL A 142 -15.44 -16.75 -32.58
C VAL A 142 -14.42 -16.32 -31.53
N VAL A 143 -13.37 -17.11 -31.33
CA VAL A 143 -12.32 -16.79 -30.34
C VAL A 143 -11.58 -15.50 -30.68
N CYS A 144 -11.20 -15.28 -31.95
CA CYS A 144 -10.57 -14.03 -32.39
C CYS A 144 -11.49 -12.81 -32.15
N SER A 145 -12.79 -12.95 -32.38
CA SER A 145 -13.76 -11.88 -32.10
C SER A 145 -13.86 -11.59 -30.59
N MET A 146 -13.81 -12.63 -29.74
CA MET A 146 -13.74 -12.46 -28.28
C MET A 146 -12.45 -11.78 -27.85
N LEU A 147 -11.29 -12.20 -28.39
CA LEU A 147 -9.99 -11.60 -28.08
C LEU A 147 -9.94 -10.12 -28.49
N LEU A 148 -10.54 -9.77 -29.64
CA LEU A 148 -10.70 -8.37 -30.04
C LEU A 148 -11.55 -7.61 -29.03
N LEU A 149 -12.67 -8.18 -28.57
CA LEU A 149 -13.51 -7.58 -27.54
C LEU A 149 -12.80 -7.48 -26.17
N TYR A 150 -11.76 -8.29 -25.92
CA TYR A 150 -10.94 -8.21 -24.71
C TYR A 150 -9.88 -7.11 -24.74
N THR A 151 -9.66 -6.46 -25.87
CA THR A 151 -8.64 -5.40 -25.98
C THR A 151 -8.84 -4.20 -25.05
N PRO A 152 -10.06 -3.76 -24.68
CA PRO A 152 -10.27 -2.68 -23.70
C PRO A 152 -10.10 -3.13 -22.23
N LEU A 153 -10.35 -4.41 -21.93
CA LEU A 153 -10.34 -4.97 -20.56
C LEU A 153 -9.07 -4.71 -19.73
N PRO A 154 -7.85 -4.63 -20.30
CA PRO A 154 -6.65 -4.29 -19.54
C PRO A 154 -6.76 -2.99 -18.75
N ILE A 155 -7.51 -1.99 -19.23
CA ILE A 155 -7.69 -0.72 -18.50
C ILE A 155 -8.46 -0.98 -17.20
N PHE A 156 -9.56 -1.74 -17.25
CA PHE A 156 -10.28 -2.14 -16.03
C PHE A 156 -9.38 -2.86 -15.04
N TRP A 157 -8.60 -3.85 -15.48
CA TRP A 157 -7.70 -4.61 -14.60
C TRP A 157 -6.58 -3.74 -14.02
N SER A 158 -6.05 -2.80 -14.81
CA SER A 158 -5.05 -1.85 -14.32
C SER A 158 -5.58 -0.96 -13.18
N LEU A 159 -6.87 -0.64 -13.18
CA LEU A 159 -7.52 0.10 -12.10
C LEU A 159 -7.83 -0.83 -10.92
N PHE A 160 -8.41 -1.99 -11.18
CA PHE A 160 -8.79 -2.94 -10.15
C PHE A 160 -7.59 -3.38 -9.28
N ASP A 161 -6.44 -3.67 -9.91
CA ASP A 161 -5.25 -4.15 -9.19
C ASP A 161 -4.52 -3.04 -8.41
N GLN A 162 -4.84 -1.76 -8.63
CA GLN A 162 -4.29 -0.65 -7.83
C GLN A 162 -4.80 -0.63 -6.38
N GLN A 163 -5.89 -1.34 -6.08
CA GLN A 163 -6.35 -1.52 -4.70
C GLN A 163 -5.27 -2.17 -3.80
N GLY A 164 -4.38 -2.98 -4.40
CA GLY A 164 -3.28 -3.65 -3.71
C GLY A 164 -2.05 -2.76 -3.50
N SER A 165 -1.95 -1.65 -4.22
CA SER A 165 -0.77 -0.78 -4.26
C SER A 165 -1.10 0.66 -3.88
N ARG A 166 -1.64 1.46 -4.80
CA ARG A 166 -1.92 2.89 -4.60
C ARG A 166 -2.87 3.14 -3.44
N TRP A 167 -3.89 2.31 -3.25
CA TRP A 167 -4.80 2.45 -2.12
C TRP A 167 -4.18 2.01 -0.80
N THR A 168 -3.27 1.03 -0.82
CA THR A 168 -2.45 0.68 0.35
C THR A 168 -1.56 1.85 0.77
N PHE A 169 -0.95 2.56 -0.19
CA PHE A 169 -0.18 3.77 0.09
C PHE A 169 -1.06 4.93 0.55
N GLN A 170 -2.25 5.11 -0.03
CA GLN A 170 -3.22 6.07 0.47
C GLN A 170 -3.56 5.77 1.95
N ALA A 171 -3.82 4.50 2.28
CA ALA A 171 -4.11 4.05 3.64
C ALA A 171 -2.94 4.27 4.62
N SER A 172 -1.67 4.21 4.18
CA SER A 172 -0.51 4.46 5.04
C SER A 172 -0.39 5.93 5.49
N HIS A 173 -1.03 6.84 4.77
CA HIS A 173 -1.16 8.25 5.14
C HIS A 173 -2.40 8.55 5.99
N MET A 174 -3.18 7.54 6.38
CA MET A 174 -4.38 7.68 7.21
C MET A 174 -4.13 7.24 8.65
N ASN A 175 -5.07 7.60 9.53
CA ASN A 175 -5.12 7.15 10.90
C ASN A 175 -5.84 5.79 10.97
N GLY A 176 -5.07 4.74 11.25
CA GLY A 176 -5.56 3.36 11.36
C GLY A 176 -6.25 3.02 12.68
N ASN A 177 -6.38 3.96 13.63
CA ASN A 177 -7.06 3.68 14.90
C ASN A 177 -8.60 3.65 14.71
N VAL A 178 -9.19 2.47 14.85
CA VAL A 178 -10.62 2.23 14.75
C VAL A 178 -11.07 1.45 15.99
N LEU A 179 -11.99 2.04 16.78
CA LEU A 179 -12.54 1.38 17.98
C LEU A 179 -11.48 0.88 18.99
N GLY A 180 -10.31 1.54 19.05
CA GLY A 180 -9.22 1.17 19.94
C GLY A 180 -8.29 0.07 19.41
N THR A 181 -8.56 -0.46 18.21
CA THR A 181 -7.65 -1.37 17.50
C THR A 181 -6.98 -0.64 16.33
N GLN A 182 -5.71 -0.98 16.07
CA GLN A 182 -4.95 -0.38 14.99
C GLN A 182 -5.01 -1.28 13.75
N ILE A 183 -5.68 -0.79 12.71
CA ILE A 183 -5.72 -1.42 11.39
C ILE A 183 -4.44 -1.04 10.63
N VAL A 184 -3.75 -2.05 10.10
CA VAL A 184 -2.55 -1.84 9.27
C VAL A 184 -2.99 -1.56 7.83
N PRO A 185 -2.31 -0.67 7.07
CA PRO A 185 -2.73 -0.27 5.73
C PRO A 185 -2.99 -1.44 4.75
N ASP A 186 -2.18 -2.49 4.78
CA ASP A 186 -2.32 -3.66 3.89
C ASP A 186 -3.55 -4.52 4.23
N GLN A 187 -4.04 -4.47 5.47
CA GLN A 187 -5.27 -5.16 5.87
C GLN A 187 -6.53 -4.55 5.24
N MET A 188 -6.47 -3.31 4.71
CA MET A 188 -7.62 -2.70 4.03
C MET A 188 -8.04 -3.46 2.77
N GLN A 189 -7.13 -4.22 2.17
CA GLN A 189 -7.44 -5.07 1.02
C GLN A 189 -8.47 -6.17 1.35
N VAL A 190 -8.60 -6.55 2.64
CA VAL A 190 -9.59 -7.53 3.11
C VAL A 190 -11.04 -7.07 2.85
N ILE A 191 -11.26 -5.75 2.78
CA ILE A 191 -12.61 -5.21 2.59
C ILE A 191 -13.19 -5.69 1.27
N ASN A 192 -12.41 -5.75 0.19
CA ASN A 192 -12.93 -6.17 -1.11
C ASN A 192 -13.50 -7.61 -1.11
N PRO A 193 -12.73 -8.67 -0.80
CA PRO A 193 -13.28 -10.02 -0.76
C PRO A 193 -14.38 -10.18 0.31
N GLY A 194 -14.30 -9.46 1.42
CA GLY A 194 -15.37 -9.43 2.42
C GLY A 194 -16.69 -8.87 1.87
N LEU A 195 -16.62 -7.76 1.13
CA LEU A 195 -17.77 -7.17 0.45
C LEU A 195 -18.28 -8.06 -0.67
N VAL A 196 -17.41 -8.68 -1.47
CA VAL A 196 -17.82 -9.61 -2.54
C VAL A 196 -18.63 -10.78 -1.97
N LEU A 197 -18.19 -11.39 -0.86
CA LEU A 197 -18.92 -12.47 -0.18
C LEU A 197 -20.32 -12.05 0.31
N ILE A 198 -20.47 -10.79 0.75
CA ILE A 198 -21.75 -10.24 1.20
C ILE A 198 -22.63 -9.84 0.01
N LEU A 199 -22.04 -9.23 -1.01
CA LEU A 199 -22.75 -8.63 -2.12
C LEU A 199 -23.24 -9.67 -3.13
N ILE A 200 -22.54 -10.78 -3.37
CA ILE A 200 -22.99 -11.78 -4.35
C ILE A 200 -24.39 -12.34 -4.03
N PRO A 201 -24.69 -12.82 -2.81
CA PRO A 201 -26.05 -13.26 -2.48
C PRO A 201 -27.11 -12.17 -2.63
N ILE A 202 -26.74 -10.90 -2.41
CA ILE A 202 -27.64 -9.75 -2.58
C ILE A 202 -27.86 -9.50 -4.08
N PHE A 203 -26.81 -9.58 -4.90
CA PHE A 203 -26.90 -9.46 -6.35
C PHE A 203 -27.78 -10.55 -6.96
N ASP A 204 -27.58 -11.80 -6.56
CA ASP A 204 -28.34 -12.94 -7.07
C ASP A 204 -29.82 -12.90 -6.66
N ARG A 205 -30.13 -12.50 -5.41
CA ARG A 205 -31.52 -12.52 -4.90
C ARG A 205 -32.29 -11.23 -5.17
N VAL A 206 -31.62 -10.09 -5.24
CA VAL A 206 -32.26 -8.77 -5.30
C VAL A 206 -31.95 -8.07 -6.62
N PHE A 207 -30.67 -7.84 -6.94
CA PHE A 207 -30.32 -6.98 -8.07
C PHE A 207 -30.58 -7.64 -9.44
N TYR A 208 -30.13 -8.87 -9.69
CA TYR A 208 -30.34 -9.53 -11.00
C TYR A 208 -31.82 -9.81 -11.31
N PRO A 209 -32.66 -10.28 -10.35
CA PRO A 209 -34.09 -10.42 -10.61
C PRO A 209 -34.77 -9.08 -10.86
N CYS A 210 -34.34 -8.01 -10.17
CA CYS A 210 -34.81 -6.65 -10.40
C CYS A 210 -34.46 -6.16 -11.81
N PHE A 211 -33.21 -6.32 -12.23
CA PHE A 211 -32.74 -5.97 -13.57
C PHE A 211 -33.52 -6.71 -14.66
N ALA A 212 -33.75 -8.02 -14.47
CA ALA A 212 -34.58 -8.82 -15.36
C ALA A 212 -36.02 -8.30 -15.44
N LYS A 213 -36.64 -7.96 -14.30
CA LYS A 213 -38.01 -7.43 -14.24
C LYS A 213 -38.16 -6.10 -14.98
N PHE A 214 -37.17 -5.23 -14.89
CA PHE A 214 -37.16 -3.93 -15.56
C PHE A 214 -36.52 -3.94 -16.96
N HIS A 215 -36.17 -5.12 -17.50
CA HIS A 215 -35.46 -5.27 -18.78
C HIS A 215 -34.18 -4.44 -18.88
N LEU A 216 -33.55 -4.16 -17.74
CA LEU A 216 -32.27 -3.47 -17.63
C LEU A 216 -31.16 -4.53 -17.65
N MET A 217 -30.06 -4.27 -18.36
CA MET A 217 -28.81 -5.05 -18.23
C MET A 217 -28.95 -6.57 -18.50
N GLN A 218 -29.78 -6.98 -19.45
CA GLN A 218 -29.97 -8.41 -19.76
C GLN A 218 -28.75 -9.08 -20.41
N ASN A 219 -27.89 -8.28 -21.07
CA ASN A 219 -26.69 -8.77 -21.73
C ASN A 219 -25.47 -8.65 -20.81
N SER A 220 -24.68 -9.72 -20.68
CA SER A 220 -23.45 -9.76 -19.88
C SER A 220 -22.46 -8.65 -20.28
N LEU A 221 -22.39 -8.26 -21.56
CA LEU A 221 -21.54 -7.16 -22.04
C LEU A 221 -21.99 -5.79 -21.50
N HIS A 222 -23.29 -5.55 -21.38
CA HIS A 222 -23.79 -4.30 -20.79
C HIS A 222 -23.49 -4.23 -19.30
N ARG A 223 -23.57 -5.37 -18.60
CA ARG A 223 -23.20 -5.47 -17.17
C ARG A 223 -21.71 -5.18 -16.98
N MET A 224 -20.85 -5.70 -17.86
CA MET A 224 -19.42 -5.37 -17.85
C MET A 224 -19.18 -3.87 -18.01
N ALA A 225 -19.77 -3.23 -19.03
CA ALA A 225 -19.57 -1.81 -19.26
C ALA A 225 -20.00 -0.93 -18.07
N ILE A 226 -21.16 -1.24 -17.47
CA ILE A 226 -21.64 -0.52 -16.28
C ILE A 226 -20.72 -0.79 -15.09
N GLY A 227 -20.25 -2.02 -14.91
CA GLY A 227 -19.24 -2.35 -13.90
C GLY A 227 -17.98 -1.49 -14.05
N GLY A 228 -17.47 -1.33 -15.27
CA GLY A 228 -16.31 -0.45 -15.51
C GLY A 228 -16.58 1.03 -15.25
N ILE A 229 -17.78 1.54 -15.57
CA ILE A 229 -18.17 2.91 -15.22
C ILE A 229 -18.22 3.10 -13.70
N ILE A 230 -18.73 2.10 -12.96
CA ILE A 230 -18.73 2.11 -11.49
C ILE A 230 -17.30 2.08 -10.93
N ALA A 231 -16.37 1.35 -11.57
CA ALA A 231 -14.95 1.42 -11.21
C ALA A 231 -14.39 2.85 -11.40
N GLY A 232 -14.81 3.57 -12.43
CA GLY A 232 -14.51 5.00 -12.60
C GLY A 232 -14.99 5.85 -11.43
N LEU A 233 -16.20 5.61 -10.93
CA LEU A 233 -16.73 6.28 -9.74
C LEU A 233 -15.92 5.94 -8.47
N ALA A 234 -15.43 4.69 -8.35
CA ALA A 234 -14.54 4.31 -7.25
C ALA A 234 -13.25 5.13 -7.24
N PHE A 235 -12.63 5.31 -8.42
CA PHE A 235 -11.43 6.12 -8.58
C PHE A 235 -11.68 7.62 -8.41
N PHE A 236 -12.85 8.10 -8.84
CA PHE A 236 -13.26 9.47 -8.57
C PHE A 236 -13.40 9.73 -7.06
N SER A 237 -14.01 8.79 -6.32
CA SER A 237 -14.08 8.83 -4.85
C SER A 237 -12.68 8.80 -4.23
N ALA A 238 -11.77 7.96 -4.74
CA ALA A 238 -10.40 7.88 -4.26
C ALA A 238 -9.61 9.18 -4.50
N GLY A 239 -9.85 9.84 -5.64
CA GLY A 239 -9.29 11.16 -5.96
C GLY A 239 -9.76 12.25 -4.99
N ILE A 240 -11.06 12.28 -4.65
CA ILE A 240 -11.60 13.22 -3.64
C ILE A 240 -10.95 12.98 -2.28
N LEU A 241 -10.83 11.72 -1.86
CA LEU A 241 -10.18 11.38 -0.59
C LEU A 241 -8.71 11.81 -0.59
N GLU A 242 -8.00 11.60 -1.70
CA GLU A 242 -6.61 12.01 -1.84
C GLU A 242 -6.43 13.53 -1.76
N LEU A 243 -7.33 14.32 -2.36
CA LEU A 243 -7.30 15.78 -2.19
C LEU A 243 -7.41 16.20 -0.73
N VAL A 244 -8.23 15.51 0.06
CA VAL A 244 -8.33 15.76 1.51
C VAL A 244 -7.03 15.37 2.22
N LEU A 245 -6.43 14.23 1.86
CA LEU A 245 -5.17 13.78 2.45
C LEU A 245 -3.99 14.69 2.12
N GLU A 246 -3.93 15.21 0.89
CA GLU A 246 -2.88 16.14 0.46
C GLU A 246 -2.83 17.41 1.31
N THR A 247 -3.97 17.86 1.88
CA THR A 247 -3.98 18.98 2.84
C THR A 247 -3.23 18.68 4.14
N THR A 248 -3.04 17.41 4.46
CA THR A 248 -2.32 16.94 5.66
C THR A 248 -0.86 16.57 5.38
N TYR A 249 -0.46 16.56 4.11
CA TYR A 249 0.92 16.26 3.72
C TYR A 249 1.84 17.42 4.07
N THR A 250 3.12 17.12 4.28
CA THR A 250 4.13 18.15 4.47
C THR A 250 4.30 18.89 3.16
N HIS A 251 3.97 20.19 3.15
CA HIS A 251 4.17 21.03 1.97
C HIS A 251 5.66 21.09 1.64
N LEU A 252 6.06 20.36 0.60
CA LEU A 252 7.39 20.41 0.05
C LEU A 252 7.51 21.71 -0.77
N PRO A 253 8.65 22.42 -0.70
CA PRO A 253 8.83 23.62 -1.50
C PRO A 253 8.69 23.32 -3.00
N ASN A 254 8.22 24.32 -3.75
CA ASN A 254 8.05 24.26 -5.19
C ASN A 254 9.38 24.52 -5.93
N LYS A 255 9.36 24.37 -7.27
CA LYS A 255 10.51 24.72 -8.11
C LYS A 255 10.95 26.17 -7.85
N ASN A 256 12.25 26.40 -7.70
CA ASN A 256 12.92 27.63 -7.26
C ASN A 256 12.67 28.05 -5.79
N TYR A 257 12.13 27.17 -4.95
CA TYR A 257 11.93 27.47 -3.54
C TYR A 257 12.60 26.43 -2.64
N ALA A 258 12.84 26.83 -1.40
CA ALA A 258 13.36 26.03 -0.29
C ALA A 258 12.59 26.34 0.99
N ALA A 259 12.79 25.55 2.05
CA ALA A 259 12.26 25.86 3.38
C ALA A 259 13.32 25.63 4.46
N ILE A 260 13.23 26.39 5.55
CA ILE A 260 14.11 26.23 6.72
C ILE A 260 13.28 26.09 7.98
N ASN A 261 13.56 25.06 8.77
CA ASN A 261 13.05 24.90 10.12
C ASN A 261 14.09 25.36 11.13
N VAL A 262 13.72 26.28 12.01
CA VAL A 262 14.61 26.77 13.07
C VAL A 262 14.07 26.32 14.42
N ILE A 263 14.87 25.54 15.15
CA ILE A 263 14.50 24.98 16.44
C ILE A 263 15.27 25.71 17.55
N ASN A 264 14.54 26.30 18.49
CA ASN A 264 15.11 26.93 19.67
C ASN A 264 15.20 25.91 20.82
N THR A 265 16.42 25.59 21.28
CA THR A 265 16.64 24.73 22.46
C THR A 265 16.88 25.53 23.75
N LEU A 266 16.89 26.87 23.66
CA LEU A 266 17.16 27.78 24.75
C LEU A 266 15.88 28.05 25.56
N PRO A 267 15.98 28.24 26.89
CA PRO A 267 14.84 28.52 27.75
C PRO A 267 14.33 29.98 27.66
N CYS A 268 14.68 30.72 26.61
CA CYS A 268 14.27 32.10 26.37
C CYS A 268 13.86 32.31 24.91
N ASP A 269 13.15 33.41 24.67
CA ASP A 269 12.76 33.83 23.34
C ASP A 269 13.96 34.40 22.57
N LEU A 270 14.04 34.09 21.28
CA LEU A 270 15.07 34.56 20.37
C LEU A 270 14.46 35.48 19.31
N ARG A 271 15.27 36.41 18.81
CA ARG A 271 14.95 37.23 17.64
C ARG A 271 15.77 36.72 16.47
N ILE A 272 15.11 36.43 15.36
CA ILE A 272 15.73 35.94 14.13
C ILE A 272 15.53 37.01 13.06
N THR A 273 16.60 37.66 12.64
CA THR A 273 16.61 38.58 11.52
C THR A 273 17.11 37.84 10.28
N ASN A 274 16.35 37.90 9.20
CA ASN A 274 16.67 37.23 7.94
C ASN A 274 16.28 38.12 6.74
N PRO A 275 16.90 37.94 5.58
CA PRO A 275 16.73 38.82 4.42
C PRO A 275 15.41 38.59 3.66
N PHE A 276 14.70 37.48 3.88
CA PHE A 276 13.50 37.12 3.11
C PHE A 276 12.18 37.43 3.84
N ASN A 277 12.13 37.28 5.17
CA ASN A 277 10.93 37.48 6.01
C ASN A 277 11.16 38.47 7.18
N GLY A 278 12.26 39.23 7.17
CA GLY A 278 12.53 40.28 8.17
C GLY A 278 12.86 39.75 9.57
N GLU A 279 12.35 40.41 10.62
CA GLU A 279 12.54 40.00 12.02
C GLU A 279 11.38 39.13 12.51
N GLN A 280 11.71 37.95 13.05
CA GLN A 280 10.74 37.01 13.63
C GLN A 280 11.10 36.65 15.05
N LYS A 281 10.10 36.52 15.92
CA LYS A 281 10.28 36.12 17.32
C LYS A 281 10.08 34.61 17.46
N LEU A 282 11.12 33.90 17.88
CA LEU A 282 11.07 32.46 18.14
C LEU A 282 10.97 32.20 19.64
N GLY A 283 9.83 31.68 20.07
CA GLY A 283 9.58 31.39 21.48
C GLY A 283 10.51 30.33 22.07
N SER A 284 10.70 30.38 23.39
CA SER A 284 11.44 29.37 24.17
C SER A 284 10.98 27.94 23.87
N THR A 285 11.93 27.05 23.54
CA THR A 285 11.68 25.63 23.24
C THR A 285 10.73 25.36 22.06
N LYS A 286 10.52 26.32 21.14
CA LYS A 286 9.63 26.18 19.98
C LYS A 286 10.41 26.01 18.68
N ILE A 287 9.68 25.55 17.66
CA ILE A 287 10.12 25.50 16.27
C ILE A 287 9.44 26.62 15.48
N TYR A 288 10.18 27.27 14.58
CA TYR A 288 9.64 28.19 13.59
C TYR A 288 9.94 27.64 12.19
N LYS A 289 8.95 27.70 11.29
CA LYS A 289 9.08 27.19 9.92
C LYS A 289 9.06 28.36 8.95
N PHE A 290 10.17 28.56 8.24
CA PHE A 290 10.25 29.47 7.10
C PHE A 290 9.95 28.67 5.84
N ASN A 291 8.78 28.89 5.27
CA ASN A 291 8.36 28.28 4.02
C ASN A 291 8.63 29.24 2.86
N ASP A 292 8.71 28.69 1.64
CA ASP A 292 8.74 29.45 0.39
C ASP A 292 9.89 30.47 0.28
N ILE A 293 11.09 30.06 0.71
CA ILE A 293 12.32 30.83 0.55
C ILE A 293 12.80 30.70 -0.89
N LEU A 294 13.02 31.82 -1.59
CA LEU A 294 13.49 31.80 -2.97
C LEU A 294 14.89 31.13 -3.05
N ALA A 295 15.04 30.09 -3.86
CA ALA A 295 16.30 29.38 -4.05
C ALA A 295 16.43 28.88 -5.49
N HIS A 296 17.18 29.61 -6.33
CA HIS A 296 17.51 29.18 -7.69
C HIS A 296 18.73 28.26 -7.67
N ASN A 297 18.52 26.93 -7.81
CA ASN A 297 19.53 25.86 -7.62
C ASN A 297 20.21 25.84 -6.23
N SER A 298 20.93 26.91 -5.88
CA SER A 298 21.60 27.10 -4.60
C SER A 298 21.73 28.60 -4.29
N THR A 299 21.23 29.02 -3.13
CA THR A 299 21.31 30.41 -2.66
C THR A 299 21.73 30.45 -1.20
N ALA A 300 22.69 31.30 -0.85
CA ALA A 300 23.16 31.43 0.52
C ALA A 300 22.49 32.62 1.21
N TYR A 301 21.85 32.36 2.35
CA TYR A 301 21.23 33.38 3.19
C TYR A 301 21.96 33.50 4.52
N THR A 302 22.06 34.72 5.04
CA THR A 302 22.59 34.98 6.38
C THR A 302 21.43 35.18 7.35
N LEU A 303 21.28 34.26 8.30
CA LEU A 303 20.36 34.42 9.42
C LEU A 303 21.12 34.97 10.63
N VAL A 304 20.59 36.03 11.23
CA VAL A 304 21.13 36.62 12.45
C VAL A 304 20.21 36.25 13.60
N VAL A 305 20.73 35.51 14.56
CA VAL A 305 20.01 35.09 15.77
C VAL A 305 20.51 35.92 16.95
N GLU A 306 19.59 36.58 17.63
CA GLU A 306 19.86 37.36 18.83
C GLU A 306 19.08 36.81 20.02
N ALA A 307 19.82 36.41 21.05
CA ALA A 307 19.31 36.02 22.36
C ALA A 307 19.37 37.21 23.32
N PRO A 308 18.52 37.24 24.37
CA PRO A 308 18.67 38.19 25.46
C PRO A 308 20.00 37.95 26.20
N LEU A 309 20.64 39.01 26.70
CA LEU A 309 21.92 38.97 27.44
C LEU A 309 21.93 37.94 28.59
N GLN A 310 20.78 37.75 29.24
CA GLN A 310 20.58 36.73 30.25
C GLN A 310 19.33 35.90 29.93
N CYS A 311 19.50 34.58 29.95
CA CYS A 311 18.47 33.59 29.66
C CYS A 311 18.31 32.68 30.86
N ARG A 312 17.42 33.07 31.79
CA ARG A 312 17.21 32.39 33.08
C ARG A 312 18.52 32.33 33.89
N HIS A 313 19.17 31.16 33.96
CA HIS A 313 20.44 30.94 34.67
C HIS A 313 21.69 31.05 33.77
N ILE A 314 21.52 31.32 32.48
CA ILE A 314 22.61 31.36 31.51
C ILE A 314 22.95 32.82 31.20
N LYS A 315 24.21 33.21 31.40
CA LYS A 315 24.76 34.48 30.92
C LYS A 315 25.59 34.21 29.68
N PHE A 316 25.21 34.81 28.56
CA PHE A 316 25.92 34.60 27.31
C PHE A 316 27.15 35.49 27.22
N GLN A 317 28.28 34.92 26.81
CA GLN A 317 29.45 35.73 26.43
C GLN A 317 29.21 36.44 25.10
N GLN A 318 28.49 35.76 24.20
CA GLN A 318 28.09 36.29 22.91
C GLN A 318 26.63 35.89 22.67
N HIS A 319 25.74 36.89 22.71
CA HIS A 319 24.29 36.70 22.59
C HIS A 319 23.79 36.86 21.14
N LYS A 320 24.65 37.31 20.21
CA LYS A 320 24.34 37.50 18.79
C LYS A 320 25.21 36.58 17.93
N PHE A 321 24.57 35.82 17.05
CA PHE A 321 25.20 34.83 16.18
C PHE A 321 24.69 34.98 14.75
N SER A 322 25.58 34.88 13.77
CA SER A 322 25.24 34.91 12.35
C SER A 322 25.55 33.55 11.73
N LEU A 323 24.54 32.93 11.11
CA LEU A 323 24.64 31.65 10.41
C LEU A 323 24.46 31.87 8.92
N GLN A 324 25.35 31.31 8.11
CA GLN A 324 25.13 31.19 6.67
C GLN A 324 24.45 29.85 6.39
N VAL A 325 23.27 29.89 5.77
CA VAL A 325 22.51 28.70 5.36
C VAL A 325 22.44 28.68 3.85
N VAL A 326 22.84 27.56 3.25
CA VAL A 326 22.78 27.34 1.80
C VAL A 326 21.46 26.63 1.49
N CYS A 327 20.49 27.39 0.99
CA CYS A 327 19.20 26.86 0.56
C CYS A 327 19.32 26.26 -0.83
N LEU A 328 19.08 24.95 -0.90
CA LEU A 328 18.97 24.21 -2.15
C LEU A 328 17.51 24.10 -2.56
N GLU A 329 17.28 24.20 -3.87
CA GLU A 329 15.94 24.08 -4.45
C GLU A 329 15.31 22.71 -4.10
N LEU A 330 14.00 22.69 -3.81
CA LEU A 330 13.24 21.51 -3.38
C LEU A 330 13.69 20.89 -2.05
N GLN A 331 14.57 21.55 -1.29
CA GLN A 331 15.10 21.04 -0.04
C GLN A 331 14.53 21.76 1.19
N VAL A 332 14.43 21.02 2.30
CA VAL A 332 14.06 21.56 3.60
C VAL A 332 15.20 21.33 4.59
N ASP A 333 15.82 22.41 5.05
CA ASP A 333 16.92 22.36 6.01
C ASP A 333 16.42 22.56 7.43
N THR A 334 17.10 21.95 8.41
CA THR A 334 16.80 22.18 9.83
C THR A 334 18.02 22.75 10.54
N VAL A 335 17.82 23.89 11.19
CA VAL A 335 18.79 24.59 12.01
C VAL A 335 18.39 24.43 13.47
N VAL A 336 19.28 23.86 14.28
CA VAL A 336 19.09 23.74 15.72
C VAL A 336 19.93 24.79 16.42
N ILE A 337 19.28 25.72 17.12
CA ILE A 337 19.96 26.75 17.91
C ILE A 337 20.26 26.18 19.29
N GLY A 338 21.54 26.23 19.69
CA GLY A 338 22.03 25.79 20.99
C GLY A 338 23.08 26.73 21.56
N ILE A 339 23.87 26.19 22.48
CA ILE A 339 25.00 26.87 23.11
C ILE A 339 26.20 25.94 23.02
N ASN A 340 27.39 26.48 22.86
CA ASN A 340 28.64 25.74 22.97
C ASN A 340 29.25 25.81 24.38
N SER A 341 30.35 25.10 24.60
CA SER A 341 31.13 25.08 25.86
C SER A 341 31.59 26.45 26.37
N GLN A 342 31.61 27.47 25.51
CA GLN A 342 32.02 28.85 25.84
C GLN A 342 30.82 29.76 26.16
N ASN A 343 29.62 29.22 26.39
CA ASN A 343 28.39 29.99 26.58
C ASN A 343 28.08 30.98 25.44
N LYS A 344 28.46 30.63 24.20
CA LYS A 344 28.10 31.39 22.99
C LYS A 344 26.91 30.73 22.32
N VAL A 345 25.98 31.54 21.81
CA VAL A 345 24.86 31.04 20.99
C VAL A 345 25.41 30.54 19.66
N VAL A 346 25.08 29.31 19.27
CA VAL A 346 25.53 28.69 18.02
C VAL A 346 24.36 27.98 17.35
N GLY A 347 24.29 28.05 16.02
CA GLY A 347 23.37 27.27 15.20
C GLY A 347 24.08 26.07 14.59
N TYR A 348 23.48 24.89 14.72
CA TYR A 348 23.94 23.65 14.10
C TYR A 348 23.01 23.31 12.94
N LEU A 349 23.59 23.12 11.75
CA LEU A 349 22.88 22.56 10.60
C LEU A 349 22.85 21.05 10.76
N THR A 350 21.66 20.46 10.72
CA THR A 350 21.52 19.01 10.59
C THR A 350 21.68 18.62 9.14
N ASP A 351 22.14 17.40 8.86
CA ASP A 351 22.10 16.87 7.48
C ASP A 351 20.70 17.05 6.90
N PRO A 352 20.60 17.56 5.65
CA PRO A 352 19.33 17.65 4.97
C PRO A 352 18.75 16.26 4.73
N ILE A 353 17.45 16.17 4.42
CA ILE A 353 16.68 14.94 4.11
C ILE A 353 15.99 14.33 5.35
N ASP A 354 14.73 13.88 5.38
CA ASP A 354 13.58 13.95 4.49
C ASP A 354 12.37 14.17 5.41
N PHE A 355 11.52 15.17 5.17
CA PHE A 355 10.23 15.30 5.89
C PHE A 355 9.18 14.34 5.34
N GLN A 356 9.57 13.50 4.39
CA GLN A 356 8.72 12.45 3.86
C GLN A 356 8.31 11.52 5.00
N LYS A 357 7.00 11.40 5.16
CA LYS A 357 6.39 10.36 5.98
C LYS A 357 6.88 9.00 5.46
N SER A 358 6.96 8.01 6.34
CA SER A 358 7.31 6.67 5.90
C SER A 358 6.27 6.15 4.91
N ILE A 359 6.72 5.48 3.84
CA ILE A 359 5.85 4.77 2.89
C ILE A 359 5.01 3.72 3.64
N SER A 360 5.55 3.13 4.71
CA SER A 360 4.87 2.15 5.55
C SER A 360 3.82 2.76 6.50
N GLY A 361 3.83 4.09 6.65
CA GLY A 361 3.03 4.82 7.64
C GLY A 361 3.60 4.80 9.06
N ALA A 362 4.73 4.13 9.29
CA ALA A 362 5.39 4.11 10.60
C ALA A 362 5.92 5.51 11.00
N PRO A 363 5.89 5.88 12.30
CA PRO A 363 6.53 7.10 12.75
C PRO A 363 8.05 7.05 12.55
N ARG A 364 8.61 8.19 12.12
CA ARG A 364 10.05 8.34 11.92
C ARG A 364 10.63 9.20 13.03
N VAL A 365 11.71 8.75 13.66
CA VAL A 365 12.38 9.48 14.73
C VAL A 365 13.86 9.64 14.42
N ARG A 366 14.38 10.86 14.58
CA ARG A 366 15.81 11.16 14.56
C ARG A 366 16.27 11.65 15.93
N ILE A 367 17.45 11.24 16.35
CA ILE A 367 18.09 11.75 17.56
C ILE A 367 19.15 12.78 17.15
N ALA A 368 19.10 13.96 17.77
CA ALA A 368 20.09 15.01 17.63
C ALA A 368 20.66 15.34 19.01
N TYR A 369 21.95 15.07 19.19
CA TYR A 369 22.67 15.25 20.45
C TYR A 369 23.66 16.42 20.32
N ILE A 370 23.45 17.47 21.11
CA ILE A 370 24.35 18.63 21.20
C ILE A 370 25.25 18.45 22.41
N LYS A 371 26.55 18.29 22.15
CA LYS A 371 27.60 18.16 23.16
C LYS A 371 27.97 19.54 23.69
N GLY A 372 27.77 19.74 24.99
CA GLY A 372 28.05 21.00 25.70
C GLY A 372 29.41 20.99 26.39
N ALA A 373 29.67 19.99 27.22
CA ALA A 373 30.94 19.80 27.93
C ALA A 373 31.71 18.57 27.39
N ASP A 374 33.03 18.54 27.58
CA ASP A 374 33.85 17.37 27.21
C ASP A 374 33.84 16.25 28.26
N ASN A 375 33.01 16.37 29.29
CA ASN A 375 33.05 15.52 30.47
C ASN A 375 32.33 14.18 30.29
N LEU A 376 31.31 14.09 29.44
CA LEU A 376 30.60 12.85 29.18
C LEU A 376 31.18 12.14 27.94
N HIS A 377 31.66 10.91 28.15
CA HIS A 377 32.12 10.01 27.10
C HIS A 377 31.22 8.77 26.99
N ASN A 378 31.15 8.19 25.79
CA ASN A 378 30.38 6.97 25.50
C ASN A 378 28.91 7.08 25.94
N VAL A 379 28.24 8.16 25.54
CA VAL A 379 26.82 8.35 25.82
C VAL A 379 26.00 7.45 24.89
N THR A 380 25.02 6.76 25.46
CA THR A 380 24.06 5.96 24.72
C THR A 380 22.65 6.49 25.00
N VAL A 381 21.88 6.64 23.92
CA VAL A 381 20.47 7.01 23.98
C VAL A 381 19.68 5.77 23.59
N SER A 382 18.97 5.19 24.56
CA SER A 382 18.11 4.03 24.34
C SER A 382 16.65 4.46 24.25
N LEU A 383 15.94 4.01 23.22
CA LEU A 383 14.50 4.16 23.08
C LEU A 383 13.85 2.80 23.32
N ARG A 384 13.16 2.65 24.46
CA ARG A 384 12.49 1.40 24.84
C ARG A 384 10.99 1.51 24.59
N GLY A 385 10.45 0.66 23.72
CA GLY A 385 9.02 0.55 23.46
C GLY A 385 8.33 -0.39 24.45
N THR A 386 7.01 -0.22 24.61
CA THR A 386 6.17 -1.07 25.48
C THR A 386 6.12 -2.54 25.07
N SER A 387 6.48 -2.87 23.83
CA SER A 387 6.58 -4.25 23.31
C SER A 387 7.92 -4.93 23.60
N GLY A 388 8.82 -4.29 24.36
CA GLY A 388 10.14 -4.83 24.70
C GLY A 388 11.24 -4.52 23.67
N MET A 389 10.93 -3.81 22.59
CA MET A 389 11.93 -3.28 21.67
C MET A 389 12.83 -2.25 22.35
N GLN A 390 14.13 -2.31 22.09
CA GLN A 390 15.08 -1.32 22.53
C GLN A 390 16.01 -0.97 21.38
N ASP A 391 15.88 0.26 20.87
CA ASP A 391 16.85 0.80 19.91
C ASP A 391 17.89 1.63 20.66
N VAL A 392 19.16 1.53 20.28
CA VAL A 392 20.28 2.15 21.01
C VAL A 392 21.15 2.94 20.05
N TYR A 393 21.12 4.27 20.21
CA TYR A 393 22.00 5.17 19.49
C TYR A 393 23.24 5.48 20.32
N TYR A 394 24.41 5.20 19.75
CA TYR A 394 25.71 5.51 20.34
C TYR A 394 26.17 6.89 19.85
N VAL A 395 26.44 7.79 20.80
CA VAL A 395 27.02 9.10 20.51
C VAL A 395 28.53 8.95 20.38
N ASP A 396 29.10 9.40 19.27
CA ASP A 396 30.55 9.40 19.06
C ASP A 396 31.25 10.22 20.16
N SER A 397 32.39 9.73 20.64
CA SER A 397 33.19 10.36 21.70
C SER A 397 33.87 11.65 21.22
N LYS A 398 34.15 11.78 19.92
CA LYS A 398 34.77 12.95 19.30
C LYS A 398 34.04 13.34 18.01
N PRO A 399 32.81 13.86 18.10
CA PRO A 399 32.07 14.24 16.91
C PRO A 399 32.79 15.38 16.18
N LYS A 400 32.80 15.36 14.83
CA LYS A 400 33.47 16.37 13.98
C LYS A 400 32.93 17.79 14.20
N THR A 401 31.69 17.89 14.67
CA THR A 401 31.04 19.12 15.13
C THR A 401 30.46 18.85 16.52
N HIS A 402 30.14 19.88 17.32
CA HIS A 402 29.47 19.68 18.62
C HIS A 402 28.05 19.05 18.51
N LEU A 403 27.56 18.79 17.30
CA LEU A 403 26.31 18.08 17.04
C LEU A 403 26.60 16.68 16.49
N ALA A 404 26.02 15.66 17.15
CA ALA A 404 25.92 14.30 16.62
C ALA A 404 24.46 14.01 16.26
N THR A 405 24.22 13.45 15.08
CA THR A 405 22.86 13.08 14.65
C THR A 405 22.78 11.63 14.20
N SER A 406 21.68 10.96 14.54
CA SER A 406 21.35 9.65 13.98
C SER A 406 20.75 9.79 12.57
N ALA A 407 20.69 8.67 11.84
CA ALA A 407 19.73 8.52 10.76
C ALA A 407 18.29 8.50 11.32
N TYR A 408 17.30 8.72 10.47
CA TYR A 408 15.90 8.51 10.85
C TYR A 408 15.64 7.01 11.02
N MET A 409 15.11 6.64 12.17
CA MET A 409 14.67 5.29 12.50
C MET A 409 13.16 5.21 12.31
N GLU A 410 12.67 4.14 11.69
CA GLU A 410 11.24 3.82 11.65
C GLU A 410 10.91 3.00 12.88
N LEU A 411 10.11 3.58 13.77
CA LEU A 411 9.69 2.91 14.99
C LEU A 411 8.21 2.60 14.89
N PRO A 412 7.70 1.53 15.51
CA PRO A 412 6.26 1.33 15.63
C PRO A 412 5.55 2.49 16.37
N GLN A 413 4.24 2.61 16.15
CA GLN A 413 3.43 3.54 16.95
C GLN A 413 3.40 3.07 18.41
N GLY A 414 3.54 4.01 19.35
CA GLY A 414 3.40 3.68 20.76
C GLY A 414 4.04 4.69 21.70
N ILE A 415 4.12 4.29 22.97
CA ILE A 415 4.83 5.04 24.00
C ILE A 415 6.25 4.48 24.09
N TYR A 416 7.22 5.38 24.01
CA TYR A 416 8.63 5.08 24.09
C TYR A 416 9.25 5.77 25.29
N GLU A 417 9.97 5.01 26.10
CA GLU A 417 10.80 5.50 27.17
C GLU A 417 12.20 5.80 26.65
N CYS A 418 12.62 7.07 26.77
CA CYS A 418 13.95 7.50 26.41
C CYS A 418 14.85 7.44 27.64
N ILE A 419 15.85 6.56 27.58
CA ILE A 419 16.85 6.35 28.63
C ILE A 419 18.19 6.85 28.11
N ILE A 420 18.81 7.78 28.83
CA ILE A 420 20.17 8.23 28.51
C ILE A 420 21.12 7.68 29.56
N SER A 421 22.18 7.00 29.10
CA SER A 421 23.20 6.42 29.97
C SER A 421 24.60 6.75 29.48
N SER A 422 25.56 6.75 30.40
CA SER A 422 27.00 6.88 30.11
C SER A 422 27.76 5.81 30.88
N LYS A 423 28.97 5.48 30.44
CA LYS A 423 29.83 4.48 31.09
C LYS A 423 30.09 4.79 32.57
N GLU A 424 30.12 6.06 32.95
CA GLU A 424 30.38 6.52 34.32
C GLU A 424 29.11 6.55 35.19
N ASN A 425 27.93 6.77 34.59
CA ASN A 425 26.64 6.85 35.28
C ASN A 425 25.56 6.10 34.47
N ARG A 426 25.06 5.01 35.05
CA ARG A 426 24.15 4.07 34.35
C ARG A 426 22.79 4.66 33.97
N HIS A 427 22.29 5.69 34.67
CA HIS A 427 21.00 6.32 34.39
C HIS A 427 21.06 7.83 34.63
N LEU A 428 21.06 8.62 33.55
CA LEU A 428 21.17 10.08 33.62
C LEU A 428 19.84 10.79 33.36
N TYR A 429 18.92 10.15 32.63
CA TYR A 429 17.63 10.72 32.24
C TYR A 429 16.64 9.61 31.85
N GLU A 430 15.38 9.79 32.23
CA GLU A 430 14.28 8.92 31.86
C GLU A 430 13.01 9.75 31.61
N LYS A 431 12.42 9.64 30.42
CA LYS A 431 11.12 10.24 30.10
C LYS A 431 10.44 9.51 28.97
N SER A 432 9.12 9.37 29.07
CA SER A 432 8.29 8.76 28.04
C SER A 432 7.73 9.78 27.06
N PHE A 433 7.65 9.41 25.79
CA PHE A 433 7.02 10.18 24.71
C PHE A 433 6.10 9.29 23.87
N HIS A 434 5.09 9.87 23.25
CA HIS A 434 4.19 9.16 22.36
C HIS A 434 4.51 9.45 20.90
N LEU A 435 4.66 8.40 20.09
CA LEU A 435 4.84 8.47 18.65
C LEU A 435 3.55 8.03 17.96
N GLY A 436 2.85 8.96 17.31
CA GLY A 436 1.69 8.68 16.44
C GLY A 436 2.07 8.35 14.99
N LEU A 437 1.26 7.54 14.32
CA LEU A 437 1.43 7.11 12.91
C LEU A 437 1.64 8.26 11.94
N GLY A 438 2.53 8.04 10.96
CA GLY A 438 2.89 9.01 9.93
C GLY A 438 3.59 10.28 10.45
N GLY A 439 3.81 10.39 11.76
CA GLY A 439 4.52 11.52 12.35
C GLY A 439 6.02 11.45 12.10
N VAL A 440 6.64 12.60 11.84
CA VAL A 440 8.10 12.73 11.76
C VAL A 440 8.56 13.54 12.95
N TYR A 441 9.48 12.98 13.73
CA TYR A 441 9.93 13.55 14.99
C TYR A 441 11.46 13.71 15.03
N SER A 442 11.91 14.73 15.76
CA SER A 442 13.31 14.93 16.11
C SER A 442 13.43 15.03 17.62
N LEU A 443 14.10 14.07 18.24
CA LEU A 443 14.45 14.08 19.64
C LEU A 443 15.75 14.86 19.81
N ILE A 444 15.66 16.04 20.40
CA ILE A 444 16.83 16.90 20.63
C ILE A 444 17.25 16.79 22.10
N ILE A 445 18.51 16.43 22.29
CA ILE A 445 19.17 16.28 23.59
C ILE A 445 20.31 17.30 23.63
N ARG A 446 20.35 18.10 24.68
CA ARG A 446 21.45 19.04 24.95
C ARG A 446 22.03 18.78 26.33
N GLU A 447 23.33 18.57 26.34
CA GLU A 447 24.13 18.41 27.55
C GLU A 447 24.21 19.71 28.37
N SER A 448 24.37 19.59 29.68
CA SER A 448 24.56 20.74 30.56
C SER A 448 26.05 21.12 30.68
N ASP A 449 26.37 22.40 30.51
CA ASP A 449 27.74 22.91 30.72
C ASP A 449 28.12 23.10 32.20
N THR A 450 27.15 23.02 33.12
CA THR A 450 27.43 23.22 34.55
C THR A 450 27.71 21.88 35.21
N GLY A 451 28.99 21.65 35.54
CA GLY A 451 29.32 20.94 36.76
C GLY A 451 28.51 21.54 37.93
N ILE A 452 28.10 20.65 38.83
CA ILE A 452 27.46 20.87 40.13
C ILE A 452 27.48 22.32 40.61
N GLU A 453 26.30 22.92 40.81
CA GLU A 453 26.14 24.00 41.79
C GLU A 453 24.94 23.71 42.69
N VAL A 454 25.26 23.25 43.91
CA VAL A 454 24.41 23.38 45.09
C VAL A 454 24.46 24.85 45.49
N ASN A 455 23.35 25.57 45.40
CA ASN A 455 23.21 26.85 46.09
C ASN A 455 21.97 26.80 46.99
N ASN A 456 22.26 26.82 48.29
CA ASN A 456 21.32 26.97 49.40
C ASN A 456 20.57 28.30 49.29
N ILE A 457 19.25 28.26 49.46
CA ILE A 457 18.43 29.44 49.77
C ILE A 457 17.70 29.13 51.08
N PRO A 458 17.72 30.02 52.10
CA PRO A 458 17.07 29.78 53.38
C PRO A 458 15.54 29.87 53.25
N PRO A 459 14.77 29.29 54.20
CA PRO A 459 13.33 29.27 54.12
C PRO A 459 12.77 30.64 54.53
N GLU A 460 12.07 31.34 53.62
CA GLU A 460 11.14 32.38 54.00
C GLU A 460 9.69 31.92 53.80
N ASN A 461 8.96 32.06 54.89
CA ASN A 461 7.54 31.78 55.07
C ASN A 461 6.68 32.63 54.15
N ILE A 462 5.80 32.01 53.35
CA ILE A 462 4.49 32.59 53.05
C ILE A 462 3.43 31.47 53.07
N GLN A 463 2.67 31.44 54.17
CA GLN A 463 1.33 30.88 54.22
C GLN A 463 0.41 31.68 53.31
N GLY A 464 -0.44 31.01 52.52
CA GLY A 464 -1.66 31.62 52.01
C GLY A 464 -2.14 31.14 50.65
N VAL A 465 -3.28 30.43 50.69
CA VAL A 465 -4.34 30.40 49.65
C VAL A 465 -4.31 29.27 48.60
N LYS A 466 -5.00 28.18 48.99
CA LYS A 466 -6.12 27.45 48.35
C LYS A 466 -6.02 27.01 46.87
N THR A 467 -5.91 25.67 46.72
CA THR A 467 -6.73 24.71 45.92
C THR A 467 -7.14 25.08 44.48
N PHE A 468 -6.91 24.23 43.47
CA PHE A 468 -7.75 23.06 43.14
C PHE A 468 -6.97 21.84 42.61
N SER A 469 -7.43 20.68 43.07
CA SER A 469 -6.94 19.33 42.77
C SER A 469 -7.69 18.66 41.61
N CYS A 470 -6.97 17.88 40.80
CA CYS A 470 -7.43 16.56 40.36
C CYS A 470 -6.33 15.54 40.68
N GLN A 471 -6.62 14.66 41.63
CA GLN A 471 -5.75 13.61 42.13
C GLN A 471 -5.71 12.42 41.16
N THR A 472 -4.50 11.89 40.94
CA THR A 472 -4.23 10.44 41.06
C THR A 472 -2.95 10.29 41.89
N ASN A 473 -3.04 9.52 42.98
CA ASN A 473 -2.00 9.24 43.98
C ASN A 473 -0.57 9.05 43.43
N PRO A 474 0.47 9.64 44.05
CA PRO A 474 1.83 9.11 44.02
C PRO A 474 2.11 8.41 45.35
N SER A 475 2.08 7.08 45.37
CA SER A 475 2.64 6.32 46.48
C SER A 475 4.17 6.30 46.37
N ASN A 476 4.80 7.07 47.26
CA ASN A 476 6.15 6.92 47.82
C ASN A 476 7.23 6.33 46.90
N LEU A 477 7.88 7.20 46.12
CA LEU A 477 9.28 7.02 45.74
C LEU A 477 10.03 8.30 46.10
N ILE A 478 10.93 8.16 47.07
CA ILE A 478 11.89 9.18 47.49
C ILE A 478 12.63 9.68 46.23
N PRO A 479 12.60 10.98 45.87
CA PRO A 479 13.43 11.45 44.77
C PRO A 479 14.86 11.48 45.27
N ASN A 480 15.66 10.50 44.83
CA ASN A 480 17.08 10.50 45.10
C ASN A 480 17.69 11.73 44.40
N ARG A 481 18.11 12.71 45.21
CA ARG A 481 18.82 13.91 44.78
C ARG A 481 20.12 13.48 44.11
N ASN A 482 20.21 13.61 42.78
CA ASN A 482 21.47 13.75 42.08
C ASN A 482 21.25 14.62 40.82
N SER A 483 22.12 15.61 40.67
CA SER A 483 22.22 16.59 39.58
C SER A 483 22.00 15.98 38.19
N SER A 484 20.99 16.44 37.44
CA SER A 484 20.77 15.98 36.06
C SER A 484 21.80 16.62 35.12
N SER A 485 22.71 15.79 34.58
CA SER A 485 23.71 16.21 33.58
C SER A 485 23.12 16.71 32.25
N PHE A 486 21.80 16.55 32.05
CA PHE A 486 21.06 17.02 30.88
C PHE A 486 20.06 18.10 31.27
N LYS A 487 20.13 19.26 30.59
CA LYS A 487 19.23 20.42 30.84
C LYS A 487 18.04 20.48 29.88
N PHE A 488 18.12 19.82 28.73
CA PHE A 488 17.07 19.87 27.71
C PHE A 488 16.99 18.56 26.93
N VAL A 489 15.86 17.88 27.09
CA VAL A 489 15.45 16.74 26.26
C VAL A 489 14.02 17.01 25.83
N LYS A 490 13.80 17.17 24.52
CA LYS A 490 12.48 17.45 23.98
C LYS A 490 12.30 16.78 22.63
N LEU A 491 11.15 16.13 22.46
CA LEU A 491 10.69 15.62 21.19
C LEU A 491 9.99 16.74 20.42
N PHE A 492 10.50 17.06 19.23
CA PHE A 492 9.88 18.01 18.30
C PHE A 492 9.13 17.26 17.21
N THR A 493 7.89 17.64 16.99
CA THR A 493 7.09 17.15 15.86
C THR A 493 7.38 18.01 14.64
N LEU A 494 8.11 17.43 13.69
CA LEU A 494 8.45 18.06 12.42
C LEU A 494 7.28 17.96 11.43
N SER A 495 6.63 16.80 11.38
CA SER A 495 5.40 16.53 10.65
C SER A 495 4.38 15.92 11.59
N SER A 496 3.14 16.43 11.55
CA SER A 496 2.06 15.93 12.40
C SER A 496 1.67 14.49 12.03
N PRO A 497 1.24 13.68 13.02
CA PRO A 497 0.65 12.37 12.76
C PRO A 497 -0.53 12.45 11.80
N ASN A 498 -0.85 11.32 11.17
CA ASN A 498 -2.02 11.19 10.31
C ASN A 498 -3.30 11.42 11.12
N SER A 499 -4.20 12.26 10.59
CA SER A 499 -5.43 12.68 11.28
C SER A 499 -6.71 12.11 10.64
N VAL A 500 -6.72 11.91 9.32
CA VAL A 500 -7.88 11.42 8.57
C VAL A 500 -8.11 9.94 8.86
N ASN A 501 -9.32 9.57 9.25
CA ASN A 501 -9.64 8.19 9.64
C ASN A 501 -9.65 7.24 8.42
N ILE A 502 -9.04 6.05 8.57
CA ILE A 502 -8.93 5.03 7.53
C ILE A 502 -10.28 4.53 6.97
N LEU A 503 -11.38 4.67 7.72
CA LEU A 503 -12.73 4.25 7.30
C LEU A 503 -13.26 5.04 6.08
N TRP A 504 -12.67 6.21 5.78
CA TRP A 504 -13.01 6.96 4.57
C TRP A 504 -12.65 6.24 3.26
N LEU A 505 -11.91 5.13 3.33
CA LEU A 505 -11.67 4.23 2.20
C LEU A 505 -12.86 3.32 1.87
N ILE A 506 -13.84 3.16 2.77
CA ILE A 506 -14.98 2.25 2.55
C ILE A 506 -15.77 2.57 1.26
N PRO A 507 -16.11 3.83 0.93
CA PRO A 507 -16.86 4.15 -0.29
C PRO A 507 -16.19 3.67 -1.58
N GLN A 508 -14.89 3.90 -1.75
CA GLN A 508 -14.17 3.45 -2.95
C GLN A 508 -14.04 1.92 -2.99
N TYR A 509 -13.83 1.26 -1.85
CA TYR A 509 -13.83 -0.21 -1.79
C TYR A 509 -15.20 -0.81 -2.10
N PHE A 510 -16.28 -0.19 -1.63
CA PHE A 510 -17.63 -0.62 -1.96
C PHE A 510 -17.94 -0.50 -3.45
N LEU A 511 -17.59 0.63 -4.06
CA LEU A 511 -17.80 0.84 -5.49
C LEU A 511 -16.97 -0.14 -6.32
N ILE A 512 -15.69 -0.39 -5.97
CA ILE A 512 -14.87 -1.34 -6.73
C ILE A 512 -15.34 -2.79 -6.57
N SER A 513 -15.88 -3.19 -5.39
CA SER A 513 -16.46 -4.53 -5.21
C SER A 513 -17.73 -4.71 -6.05
N VAL A 514 -18.59 -3.69 -6.13
CA VAL A 514 -19.75 -3.71 -7.02
C VAL A 514 -19.31 -3.81 -8.49
N ALA A 515 -18.31 -3.02 -8.87
CA ALA A 515 -17.71 -3.07 -10.20
C ALA A 515 -17.15 -4.45 -10.53
N GLU A 516 -16.44 -5.10 -9.60
CA GLU A 516 -15.88 -6.45 -9.74
C GLU A 516 -16.98 -7.49 -9.99
N ILE A 517 -18.06 -7.45 -9.23
CA ILE A 517 -19.18 -8.37 -9.40
C ILE A 517 -19.81 -8.19 -10.79
N MET A 518 -20.05 -6.94 -11.20
CA MET A 518 -20.69 -6.65 -12.49
C MET A 518 -19.77 -6.89 -13.70
N PHE A 519 -18.47 -6.69 -13.56
CA PHE A 519 -17.48 -6.85 -14.62
C PHE A 519 -16.90 -8.27 -14.67
N GLY A 520 -16.36 -8.74 -13.55
CA GLY A 520 -15.65 -10.01 -13.44
C GLY A 520 -16.57 -11.22 -13.62
N ILE A 521 -17.68 -11.29 -12.88
CA ILE A 521 -18.61 -12.44 -12.98
C ILE A 521 -19.27 -12.47 -14.35
N ALA A 522 -19.77 -11.33 -14.84
CA ALA A 522 -20.40 -11.26 -16.16
C ALA A 522 -19.42 -11.53 -17.30
N GLY A 523 -18.16 -11.10 -17.19
CA GLY A 523 -17.14 -11.36 -18.20
C GLY A 523 -16.65 -12.81 -18.22
N LEU A 524 -16.58 -13.46 -17.06
CA LEU A 524 -16.36 -14.91 -16.99
C LEU A 524 -17.54 -15.67 -17.60
N GLU A 525 -18.78 -15.32 -17.24
CA GLU A 525 -20.00 -15.88 -17.81
C GLU A 525 -20.01 -15.75 -19.35
N PHE A 526 -19.70 -14.56 -19.88
CA PHE A 526 -19.55 -14.32 -21.31
C PHE A 526 -18.47 -15.22 -21.93
N SER A 527 -17.27 -15.25 -21.31
CA SER A 527 -16.15 -16.08 -21.79
C SER A 527 -16.53 -17.56 -21.90
N PHE A 528 -17.27 -18.09 -20.91
CA PHE A 528 -17.66 -19.49 -20.86
C PHE A 528 -18.81 -19.85 -21.80
N THR A 529 -19.75 -18.93 -22.01
CA THR A 529 -20.94 -19.14 -22.84
C THR A 529 -20.67 -18.96 -24.32
N GLN A 530 -19.77 -18.04 -24.68
CA GLN A 530 -19.45 -17.72 -26.08
C GLN A 530 -18.29 -18.56 -26.64
N ALA A 531 -17.39 -19.06 -25.79
CA ALA A 531 -16.26 -19.82 -26.28
C ALA A 531 -16.67 -21.21 -26.83
N PRO A 532 -16.18 -21.61 -28.01
CA PRO A 532 -16.37 -22.97 -28.53
C PRO A 532 -15.90 -24.02 -27.54
N LYS A 533 -16.59 -25.17 -27.48
CA LYS A 533 -16.34 -26.24 -26.49
C LYS A 533 -14.85 -26.61 -26.38
N CYS A 534 -14.18 -26.68 -27.51
CA CYS A 534 -12.80 -27.14 -27.63
C CYS A 534 -11.75 -26.02 -27.47
N MET A 535 -12.17 -24.74 -27.48
CA MET A 535 -11.30 -23.57 -27.35
C MET A 535 -11.54 -22.75 -26.07
N LYS A 536 -12.36 -23.24 -25.13
CA LYS A 536 -12.64 -22.55 -23.85
C LYS A 536 -11.37 -22.17 -23.10
N THR A 537 -10.37 -23.06 -23.05
CA THR A 537 -9.08 -22.79 -22.40
C THR A 537 -8.32 -21.64 -23.07
N VAL A 538 -8.38 -21.52 -24.40
CA VAL A 538 -7.74 -20.43 -25.15
C VAL A 538 -8.43 -19.10 -24.86
N ALA A 539 -9.77 -19.07 -24.85
CA ALA A 539 -10.53 -17.87 -24.50
C ALA A 539 -10.25 -17.40 -23.06
N ILE A 540 -10.21 -18.33 -22.10
CA ILE A 540 -9.89 -18.03 -20.69
C ILE A 540 -8.43 -17.59 -20.54
N ALA A 541 -7.49 -18.19 -21.28
CA ALA A 541 -6.11 -17.74 -21.31
C ALA A 541 -6.01 -16.29 -21.84
N GLY A 542 -6.77 -15.95 -22.89
CA GLY A 542 -6.89 -14.58 -23.39
C GLY A 542 -7.45 -13.59 -22.36
N TRP A 543 -8.44 -14.03 -21.57
CA TRP A 543 -8.95 -13.24 -20.45
C TRP A 543 -7.85 -12.93 -19.42
N TYR A 544 -7.11 -13.94 -18.95
CA TYR A 544 -6.01 -13.73 -18.01
C TYR A 544 -4.84 -12.94 -18.61
N LEU A 545 -4.63 -13.04 -19.93
CA LEU A 545 -3.67 -12.19 -20.63
C LEU A 545 -4.06 -10.71 -20.53
N SER A 546 -5.35 -10.37 -20.64
CA SER A 546 -5.82 -8.99 -20.44
C SER A 546 -5.51 -8.46 -19.03
N VAL A 547 -5.63 -9.31 -18.01
CA VAL A 547 -5.25 -9.00 -16.63
C VAL A 547 -3.75 -8.73 -16.51
N ALA A 548 -2.92 -9.57 -17.16
CA ALA A 548 -1.47 -9.41 -17.15
C ALA A 548 -1.03 -8.11 -17.85
N VAL A 549 -1.64 -7.78 -18.99
CA VAL A 549 -1.41 -6.51 -19.70
C VAL A 549 -1.82 -5.33 -18.82
N GLY A 550 -2.97 -5.40 -18.14
CA GLY A 550 -3.41 -4.37 -17.21
C GLY A 550 -2.40 -4.12 -16.09
N ASN A 551 -1.90 -5.18 -15.46
CA ASN A 551 -0.85 -5.08 -14.45
C ASN A 551 0.45 -4.45 -14.98
N PHE A 552 0.83 -4.77 -16.22
CA PHE A 552 2.00 -4.17 -16.86
C PHE A 552 1.81 -2.67 -17.13
N LEU A 553 0.61 -2.24 -17.51
CA LEU A 553 0.27 -0.82 -17.68
C LEU A 553 0.46 -0.03 -16.38
N VAL A 554 0.08 -0.60 -15.22
CA VAL A 554 0.29 0.05 -13.91
C VAL A 554 1.77 0.36 -13.65
N ILE A 555 2.66 -0.58 -14.01
CA ILE A 555 4.10 -0.39 -13.86
C ILE A 555 4.59 0.75 -14.75
N ILE A 556 4.17 0.78 -16.02
CA ILE A 556 4.54 1.85 -16.96
C ILE A 556 4.09 3.21 -16.43
N ILE A 557 2.80 3.35 -16.08
CA ILE A 557 2.23 4.62 -15.62
C ILE A 557 2.95 5.11 -14.36
N THR A 558 3.26 4.21 -13.44
CA THR A 558 3.98 4.53 -12.20
C THR A 558 5.42 5.01 -12.48
N GLN A 559 6.11 4.44 -13.47
CA GLN A 559 7.48 4.86 -13.83
C GLN A 559 7.52 6.19 -14.57
N LEU A 560 6.44 6.56 -15.27
CA LEU A 560 6.37 7.82 -16.01
C LEU A 560 6.26 9.06 -15.11
N ASN A 561 5.87 8.92 -13.83
CA ASN A 561 5.71 10.02 -12.87
C ASN A 561 5.00 11.24 -13.48
N LEU A 562 3.89 11.00 -14.19
CA LEU A 562 3.19 12.00 -15.00
C LEU A 562 2.63 13.16 -14.16
N PHE A 563 2.25 12.89 -12.92
CA PHE A 563 1.65 13.88 -12.02
C PHE A 563 2.41 13.94 -10.69
N ARG A 564 2.56 15.16 -10.14
CA ARG A 564 3.13 15.35 -8.80
C ARG A 564 2.14 15.03 -7.68
N SER A 565 0.84 15.20 -7.97
CA SER A 565 -0.25 14.92 -7.03
C SER A 565 -0.97 13.64 -7.43
N GLN A 566 -1.14 12.76 -6.47
CA GLN A 566 -1.74 11.44 -6.65
C GLN A 566 -3.25 11.54 -6.90
N ALA A 567 -3.89 12.61 -6.43
CA ALA A 567 -5.31 12.85 -6.69
C ALA A 567 -5.61 13.00 -8.18
N TYR A 568 -4.75 13.73 -8.93
CA TYR A 568 -4.92 13.89 -10.38
C TYR A 568 -4.69 12.59 -11.14
N GLU A 569 -3.82 11.70 -10.66
CA GLU A 569 -3.67 10.36 -11.22
C GLU A 569 -5.00 9.58 -11.11
N PHE A 570 -5.65 9.61 -9.95
CA PHE A 570 -6.93 8.95 -9.75
C PHE A 570 -8.06 9.53 -10.61
N PHE A 571 -8.12 10.86 -10.77
CA PHE A 571 -9.10 11.49 -11.67
C PHE A 571 -8.84 11.14 -13.13
N LEU A 572 -7.58 11.09 -13.56
CA LEU A 572 -7.24 10.63 -14.91
C LEU A 572 -7.73 9.20 -15.14
N PHE A 573 -7.46 8.28 -14.21
CA PHE A 573 -7.95 6.90 -14.32
C PHE A 573 -9.47 6.82 -14.38
N ALA A 574 -10.19 7.62 -13.59
CA ALA A 574 -11.64 7.69 -13.62
C ALA A 574 -12.18 8.12 -14.99
N VAL A 575 -11.54 9.08 -15.66
CA VAL A 575 -11.93 9.51 -17.01
C VAL A 575 -11.57 8.46 -18.05
N LEU A 576 -10.37 7.87 -17.97
CA LEU A 576 -9.89 6.87 -18.91
C LEU A 576 -10.78 5.62 -18.93
N ILE A 577 -11.19 5.11 -17.77
CA ILE A 577 -12.04 3.91 -17.73
C ILE A 577 -13.44 4.20 -18.28
N VAL A 578 -13.99 5.40 -18.09
CA VAL A 578 -15.28 5.77 -18.68
C VAL A 578 -15.18 5.84 -20.20
N ALA A 579 -14.12 6.45 -20.74
CA ALA A 579 -13.86 6.47 -22.18
C ALA A 579 -13.63 5.06 -22.76
N ASP A 580 -12.88 4.22 -22.04
CA ASP A 580 -12.65 2.82 -22.41
C ASP A 580 -13.94 2.00 -22.41
N MET A 581 -14.81 2.17 -21.41
CA MET A 581 -16.10 1.48 -21.38
C MET A 581 -17.07 1.98 -22.46
N MET A 582 -16.98 3.23 -22.89
CA MET A 582 -17.73 3.72 -24.06
C MET A 582 -17.23 3.04 -25.35
N LEU A 583 -15.92 2.91 -25.54
CA LEU A 583 -15.34 2.18 -26.66
C LEU A 583 -15.74 0.70 -26.61
N PHE A 584 -15.64 0.07 -25.44
CA PHE A 584 -16.06 -1.32 -25.24
C PHE A 584 -17.54 -1.53 -25.59
N MET A 585 -18.42 -0.60 -25.20
CA MET A 585 -19.85 -0.66 -25.56
C MET A 585 -20.08 -0.56 -27.07
N GLU A 586 -19.35 0.30 -27.77
CA GLU A 586 -19.42 0.40 -29.23
C GLU A 586 -18.98 -0.91 -29.88
N MET A 587 -17.87 -1.50 -29.42
CA MET A 587 -17.39 -2.81 -29.88
C MET A 587 -18.39 -3.93 -29.57
N ALA A 588 -18.99 -3.91 -28.38
CA ALA A 588 -19.97 -4.89 -27.92
C ALA A 588 -21.29 -4.81 -28.71
N SER A 589 -21.69 -3.62 -29.17
CA SER A 589 -22.89 -3.45 -29.98
C SER A 589 -22.78 -4.14 -31.35
N ASN A 590 -21.56 -4.20 -31.90
CA ASN A 590 -21.24 -4.85 -33.15
C ASN A 590 -20.93 -6.35 -32.99
N TYR A 591 -20.87 -6.86 -31.76
CA TYR A 591 -20.58 -8.26 -31.48
C TYR A 591 -21.80 -9.15 -31.72
N LYS A 592 -21.63 -10.18 -32.56
CA LYS A 592 -22.66 -11.20 -32.81
C LYS A 592 -22.47 -12.36 -31.84
N PHE A 593 -23.45 -12.56 -30.96
CA PHE A 593 -23.46 -13.68 -30.02
C PHE A 593 -23.47 -15.02 -30.77
N ALA A 594 -22.60 -15.94 -30.35
CA ALA A 594 -22.68 -17.33 -30.75
C ALA A 594 -23.98 -17.90 -30.18
N GLN A 595 -24.87 -18.37 -31.05
CA GLN A 595 -26.04 -19.13 -30.63
C GLN A 595 -25.53 -20.43 -30.00
N LEU A 596 -25.92 -20.67 -28.74
CA LEU A 596 -25.81 -22.01 -28.15
C LEU A 596 -26.71 -22.91 -29.00
N GLU A 597 -26.12 -23.71 -29.89
CA GLU A 597 -26.80 -24.86 -30.48
C GLU A 597 -27.17 -25.80 -29.32
N ILE A 598 -28.35 -25.58 -28.73
CA ILE A 598 -29.08 -26.66 -28.11
C ILE A 598 -29.49 -27.51 -29.30
N ASP A 599 -28.77 -28.60 -29.50
CA ASP A 599 -28.95 -29.52 -30.61
C ASP A 599 -30.38 -30.09 -30.57
N SER A 600 -31.36 -29.37 -31.13
CA SER A 600 -32.76 -29.81 -31.24
C SER A 600 -32.90 -31.04 -32.15
N SER A 601 -31.83 -31.43 -32.82
CA SER A 601 -31.66 -32.69 -33.55
C SER A 601 -31.64 -33.93 -32.63
N THR A 602 -31.29 -33.79 -31.34
CA THR A 602 -31.33 -34.91 -30.37
C THR A 602 -32.70 -35.18 -29.77
N LEU A 603 -33.72 -34.36 -30.05
CA LEU A 603 -35.09 -34.57 -29.56
C LEU A 603 -35.99 -35.30 -30.56
N ILE A 604 -35.55 -35.56 -31.80
CA ILE A 604 -36.40 -36.12 -32.88
C ILE A 604 -35.91 -37.48 -33.39
N ALA A 605 -34.68 -37.91 -33.10
CA ALA A 605 -34.17 -39.20 -33.55
C ALA A 605 -34.23 -40.27 -32.45
N ASP A 606 -35.38 -40.93 -32.35
CA ASP A 606 -35.57 -42.13 -31.53
C ASP A 606 -34.65 -43.30 -31.98
N GLU A 607 -34.03 -43.90 -30.97
CA GLU A 607 -33.74 -45.33 -30.77
C GLU A 607 -32.68 -46.10 -31.59
N LYS A 608 -31.97 -45.54 -32.60
CA LYS A 608 -30.95 -46.35 -33.34
C LYS A 608 -29.60 -45.72 -33.68
N VAL A 609 -29.19 -44.64 -33.04
CA VAL A 609 -27.80 -44.15 -33.13
C VAL A 609 -27.14 -44.24 -31.76
N LEU A 610 -26.81 -45.48 -31.38
CA LEU A 610 -25.85 -45.79 -30.33
C LEU A 610 -24.46 -45.44 -30.91
N LEU A 611 -23.68 -44.60 -30.21
CA LEU A 611 -22.32 -44.13 -30.55
C LEU A 611 -22.24 -42.91 -31.49
N ILE A 612 -22.79 -41.75 -31.09
CA ILE A 612 -22.07 -40.50 -31.36
C ILE A 612 -21.23 -40.23 -30.12
N ASP A 613 -19.96 -40.56 -30.26
CA ASP A 613 -18.92 -40.26 -29.30
C ASP A 613 -18.94 -38.74 -29.04
N HIS A 614 -19.21 -38.33 -27.79
CA HIS A 614 -19.10 -36.93 -27.34
C HIS A 614 -17.68 -36.36 -27.57
N ASP A 615 -16.76 -37.27 -27.87
CA ASP A 615 -15.34 -37.16 -28.14
C ASP A 615 -15.00 -36.82 -29.62
N SER A 616 -16.00 -36.73 -30.50
CA SER A 616 -15.88 -36.27 -31.91
C SER A 616 -16.02 -34.76 -32.07
N ASP A 617 -16.54 -34.06 -31.05
CA ASP A 617 -16.85 -32.64 -31.16
C ASP A 617 -15.58 -31.76 -31.17
N CYS A 618 -14.44 -32.29 -30.73
CA CYS A 618 -13.13 -31.63 -30.76
C CYS A 618 -12.12 -32.27 -31.73
N ASP A 619 -12.58 -33.07 -32.69
CA ASP A 619 -11.70 -33.53 -33.77
C ASP A 619 -11.66 -32.49 -34.89
N TYR A 620 -10.50 -31.84 -35.07
CA TYR A 620 -10.27 -30.87 -36.14
C TYR A 620 -9.67 -31.49 -37.41
N ARG A 621 -9.59 -32.82 -37.51
CA ARG A 621 -9.14 -33.48 -38.75
C ARG A 621 -10.00 -33.07 -39.93
N LYS A 622 -9.35 -32.88 -41.07
CA LYS A 622 -10.05 -32.87 -42.35
C LYS A 622 -10.49 -34.31 -42.64
N ASP A 623 -11.79 -34.51 -42.82
CA ASP A 623 -12.29 -35.70 -43.49
C ASP A 623 -11.81 -35.67 -44.94
N TYR A 624 -10.62 -36.24 -45.16
CA TYR A 624 -10.28 -36.75 -46.48
C TYR A 624 -11.14 -38.00 -46.64
N GLY A 625 -12.34 -37.83 -47.19
CA GLY A 625 -13.21 -38.95 -47.52
C GLY A 625 -12.39 -40.02 -48.23
N GLU A 626 -12.48 -41.25 -47.72
CA GLU A 626 -11.87 -42.43 -48.33
C GLU A 626 -12.22 -42.42 -49.83
N ARG A 627 -11.19 -42.31 -50.66
CA ARG A 627 -11.28 -42.54 -52.11
C ARG A 627 -10.92 -43.97 -52.41
#